data_AF-A0A0A2Y4F0-F1
#
_entry.id   AF-A0A0A2Y4F0-F1
#
_cell.length_a   1.000
_cell.length_b   1.000
_cell.length_c   1.000
_cell.angle_alpha   90.00
_cell.angle_beta   90.00
_cell.angle_gamma   90.00
#
_symmetry.space_group_name_H-M   'P 1'
#
loop_
_entity.id
_entity.type
_entity.pdbx_description
1 polymer ?
#
loop_
_entity_poly.entity_id
_entity_poly.type
_entity_poly.pdbx_seq_one_letter_code
_entity_poly.pdbx_strand_id
1 'polypeptide(L)'
;MSLQFNGIALFLVALIALGVIGHNSSVTVAASVLLLMQQTPLAKHIVWLDKYGLTIGIIILTIGVLSPLVSGKISLPELKQLLHWKMFLAITVGILVAWLGGRGVSLMSAYPTLVTGLLIGTILGVAFLGGVPVGPLIAAGILSLIIGKS
;
A
#
# COMPACT_ATOMS: atom_id res chain seq x y z
N MET A 1 -32.22 -12.64 -2.14
CA MET A 1 -30.98 -11.86 -2.23
C MET A 1 -30.77 -11.21 -0.86
N SER A 2 -30.31 -12.00 0.12
CA SER A 2 -30.10 -11.51 1.48
C SER A 2 -28.80 -10.73 1.52
N LEU A 3 -28.81 -9.51 2.05
CA LEU A 3 -27.60 -8.91 2.58
C LEU A 3 -27.07 -9.88 3.63
N GLN A 4 -26.08 -10.70 3.26
CA GLN A 4 -25.33 -11.45 4.25
C GLN A 4 -24.51 -10.41 5.02
N PHE A 5 -25.01 -10.02 6.19
CA PHE A 5 -24.27 -9.25 7.19
C PHE A 5 -23.07 -10.08 7.64
N ASN A 6 -22.01 -9.99 6.83
CA ASN A 6 -20.74 -10.64 7.07
C ASN A 6 -19.85 -9.66 7.85
N GLY A 7 -19.16 -10.13 8.89
CA GLY A 7 -18.27 -9.28 9.70
C GLY A 7 -17.24 -8.51 8.87
N ILE A 8 -16.84 -9.05 7.71
CA ILE A 8 -15.96 -8.39 6.74
C ILE A 8 -16.62 -7.15 6.12
N ALA A 9 -17.91 -7.21 5.79
CA ALA A 9 -18.63 -6.07 5.22
C ALA A 9 -18.76 -4.94 6.25
N LEU A 10 -19.05 -5.28 7.51
CA LEU A 10 -19.04 -4.33 8.64
C LEU A 10 -17.66 -3.68 8.82
N PHE A 11 -16.58 -4.46 8.72
CA PHE A 11 -15.22 -3.94 8.76
C PHE A 11 -14.96 -2.96 7.60
N LEU A 12 -15.33 -3.31 6.37
CA LEU A 12 -15.18 -2.42 5.20
C LEU A 12 -16.00 -1.13 5.36
N VAL A 13 -17.22 -1.19 5.88
CA VAL A 13 -18.03 0.00 6.19
C VAL A 13 -17.33 0.89 7.22
N ALA A 14 -16.77 0.29 8.28
CA ALA A 14 -15.99 1.04 9.27
C ALA A 14 -14.76 1.72 8.63
N LEU A 15 -14.08 1.05 7.69
CA LEU A 15 -12.96 1.66 6.95
C LEU A 15 -13.41 2.82 6.07
N ILE A 16 -14.57 2.72 5.41
CA ILE A 16 -15.15 3.82 4.63
C ILE A 16 -15.43 5.02 5.55
N ALA A 17 -16.06 4.79 6.70
CA ALA A 17 -16.34 5.84 7.67
C ALA A 17 -15.04 6.52 8.17
N LEU A 18 -14.02 5.72 8.51
CA LEU A 18 -12.71 6.24 8.90
C LEU A 18 -12.02 7.01 7.77
N GLY A 19 -12.14 6.55 6.53
CA GLY A 19 -11.62 7.24 5.35
C GLY A 19 -12.27 8.60 5.13
N VAL A 20 -13.59 8.69 5.32
CA VAL A 20 -14.34 9.96 5.20
C VAL A 20 -13.97 10.93 6.33
N ILE A 21 -13.92 10.46 7.58
CA ILE A 21 -13.53 11.28 8.74
C ILE A 21 -12.09 11.76 8.62
N GLY A 22 -11.19 10.88 8.16
CA GLY A 22 -9.78 11.19 7.91
C GLY A 22 -9.53 11.98 6.62
N HIS A 23 -10.58 12.39 5.90
CA HIS A 23 -10.51 13.06 4.59
C HIS A 23 -9.58 12.35 3.58
N ASN A 24 -9.52 11.02 3.66
CA ASN A 24 -8.66 10.20 2.83
C ASN A 24 -9.46 9.51 1.71
N SER A 25 -9.49 10.14 0.54
CA SER A 25 -10.19 9.62 -0.63
C SER A 25 -9.64 8.26 -1.08
N SER A 26 -8.34 8.00 -0.91
CA SER A 26 -7.73 6.73 -1.30
C SER A 26 -8.27 5.55 -0.48
N VAL A 27 -8.34 5.67 0.84
CA VAL A 27 -8.94 4.62 1.70
C VAL A 27 -10.42 4.44 1.39
N THR A 28 -11.15 5.57 1.29
CA THR A 28 -12.60 5.57 1.04
C THR A 28 -12.95 4.87 -0.25
N VAL A 29 -12.24 5.19 -1.34
CA VAL A 29 -12.47 4.57 -2.66
C VAL A 29 -12.10 3.10 -2.65
N ALA A 30 -10.93 2.73 -2.11
CA ALA A 30 -10.50 1.33 -2.08
C ALA A 30 -11.49 0.44 -1.29
N ALA A 31 -11.89 0.88 -0.08
CA ALA A 31 -12.83 0.14 0.75
C ALA A 31 -14.24 0.06 0.11
N SER A 32 -14.70 1.13 -0.53
CA SER A 32 -15.98 1.16 -1.25
C SER A 32 -15.98 0.20 -2.44
N VAL A 33 -14.92 0.19 -3.25
CA VAL A 33 -14.79 -0.73 -4.39
C VAL A 33 -14.77 -2.18 -3.91
N LEU A 34 -14.01 -2.50 -2.85
CA LEU A 34 -13.98 -3.85 -2.28
C LEU A 34 -15.34 -4.27 -1.73
N LEU A 35 -16.06 -3.38 -1.05
CA LEU A 35 -17.40 -3.65 -0.55
C LEU A 35 -18.37 -3.95 -1.71
N LEU A 36 -18.36 -3.13 -2.76
CA LEU A 36 -19.17 -3.36 -3.95
C LEU A 36 -18.82 -4.68 -4.64
N MET A 37 -17.54 -4.99 -4.79
CA MET A 37 -17.09 -6.26 -5.35
C MET A 37 -17.54 -7.46 -4.51
N GLN A 38 -17.52 -7.34 -3.18
CA GLN A 38 -17.95 -8.41 -2.27
C GLN A 38 -19.45 -8.68 -2.34
N GLN A 39 -20.27 -7.64 -2.52
CA GLN A 39 -21.74 -7.78 -2.55
C GLN A 39 -22.29 -8.15 -3.94
N THR A 40 -21.46 -8.08 -4.99
CA THR A 40 -21.83 -8.38 -6.37
C THR A 40 -21.21 -9.69 -6.85
N PRO A 41 -21.63 -10.26 -7.99
CA PRO A 41 -20.97 -11.43 -8.58
C PRO A 41 -19.50 -11.19 -8.98
N LEU A 42 -18.98 -9.96 -8.81
CA LEU A 42 -17.57 -9.63 -8.97
C LEU A 42 -16.69 -10.24 -7.88
N ALA A 43 -17.26 -10.80 -6.80
CA ALA A 43 -16.52 -11.47 -5.74
C ALA A 43 -15.54 -12.54 -6.26
N LYS A 44 -15.86 -13.19 -7.40
CA LYS A 44 -14.97 -14.15 -8.08
C LYS A 44 -13.62 -13.56 -8.51
N HIS A 45 -13.56 -12.25 -8.76
CA HIS A 45 -12.34 -11.55 -9.16
C HIS A 45 -11.50 -11.11 -7.95
N ILE A 46 -12.01 -11.21 -6.72
CA ILE A 46 -11.25 -10.84 -5.51
C ILE A 46 -10.00 -11.71 -5.37
N VAL A 47 -10.09 -13.02 -5.68
CA VAL A 47 -8.92 -13.92 -5.65
C VAL A 47 -7.84 -13.51 -6.65
N TRP A 48 -8.25 -13.02 -7.83
CA TRP A 48 -7.31 -12.50 -8.82
C TRP A 48 -6.68 -11.18 -8.36
N LEU A 49 -7.48 -10.30 -7.76
CA LEU A 49 -7.01 -9.03 -7.21
C LEU A 49 -6.05 -9.23 -6.02
N ASP A 50 -6.28 -10.22 -5.17
CA ASP A 50 -5.38 -10.58 -4.09
C ASP A 50 -4.02 -11.06 -4.62
N LYS A 51 -4.04 -11.90 -5.67
CA LYS A 51 -2.82 -12.46 -6.27
C LYS A 51 -1.99 -11.47 -7.09
N TYR A 52 -2.63 -10.60 -7.86
CA TYR A 52 -1.95 -9.72 -8.82
C TYR A 52 -2.10 -8.22 -8.52
N GLY A 53 -3.02 -7.82 -7.65
CA GLY A 53 -3.34 -6.43 -7.39
C GLY A 53 -2.15 -5.62 -6.87
N LEU A 54 -1.34 -6.21 -5.98
CA LEU A 54 -0.11 -5.54 -5.50
C LEU A 54 0.90 -5.36 -6.63
N THR A 55 1.15 -6.41 -7.43
CA THR A 55 2.09 -6.36 -8.55
C THR A 55 1.67 -5.31 -9.58
N ILE A 56 0.39 -5.29 -9.94
CA ILE A 56 -0.18 -4.30 -10.86
C ILE A 56 -0.05 -2.89 -10.27
N GLY A 57 -0.36 -2.73 -8.98
CA GLY A 57 -0.22 -1.47 -8.26
C GLY A 57 1.21 -0.93 -8.26
N ILE A 58 2.20 -1.78 -8.01
CA ILE A 58 3.63 -1.41 -8.05
C ILE A 58 4.05 -1.00 -9.46
N ILE A 59 3.60 -1.70 -10.49
CA ILE A 59 3.88 -1.34 -11.89
C ILE A 59 3.30 0.03 -12.21
N ILE A 60 2.02 0.27 -11.89
CA ILE A 60 1.37 1.56 -12.12
C ILE A 60 2.09 2.68 -11.36
N LEU A 61 2.45 2.45 -10.10
CA LEU A 61 3.21 3.41 -9.29
C LEU A 61 4.57 3.72 -9.92
N THR A 62 5.30 2.71 -10.39
CA THR A 62 6.60 2.86 -11.05
C THR A 62 6.48 3.70 -12.33
N ILE A 63 5.46 3.42 -13.16
CA ILE A 63 5.16 4.23 -14.35
C ILE A 63 4.87 5.69 -13.95
N GLY A 64 4.08 5.91 -12.91
CA GLY A 64 3.77 7.25 -12.41
C GLY A 64 5.01 8.03 -11.96
N VAL A 65 5.95 7.37 -11.28
CA VAL A 65 7.22 7.98 -10.82
C VAL A 65 8.16 8.27 -11.98
N LEU A 66 8.17 7.44 -13.03
CA LEU A 66 9.02 7.65 -14.22
C LEU A 66 8.40 8.61 -15.25
N SER A 67 7.09 8.85 -15.21
CA SER A 67 6.39 9.73 -16.16
C SER A 67 6.99 11.15 -16.28
N PRO A 68 7.42 11.83 -15.19
CA PRO A 68 8.04 13.15 -15.28
C PRO A 68 9.37 13.16 -16.05
N LEU A 69 10.10 12.04 -16.09
CA LEU A 69 11.34 11.89 -16.86
C LEU A 69 11.04 11.91 -18.37
N VAL A 70 10.04 11.14 -18.78
CA VAL A 70 9.57 11.10 -20.19
C VAL A 70 8.92 12.43 -20.60
N SER A 71 8.23 13.09 -19.67
CA SER A 71 7.59 14.38 -19.91
C SER A 71 8.59 15.56 -19.94
N GLY A 72 9.88 15.32 -19.74
CA GLY A 72 10.91 16.36 -19.71
C GLY A 72 10.88 17.28 -18.49
N LYS A 73 10.07 16.97 -17.47
CA LYS A 73 9.97 17.76 -16.21
C LYS A 73 11.17 17.53 -15.29
N ILE A 74 11.80 16.36 -15.39
CA ILE A 74 12.99 15.99 -14.62
C ILE A 74 14.11 15.71 -15.62
N SER A 75 15.23 16.44 -15.50
CA SER A 75 16.46 16.17 -16.26
C SER A 75 17.29 15.10 -15.57
N LEU A 76 18.05 14.33 -16.36
CA LEU A 76 19.01 13.37 -15.80
C LEU A 76 20.09 14.13 -15.03
N PRO A 77 20.39 13.72 -13.78
CA PRO A 77 21.39 14.39 -12.97
C PRO A 77 22.79 14.23 -13.59
N GLU A 78 23.58 15.29 -13.52
CA GLU A 78 24.99 15.23 -13.93
C GLU A 78 25.79 14.32 -12.98
N LEU A 79 26.86 13.68 -13.47
CA LEU A 79 27.70 12.77 -12.67
C LEU A 79 28.25 13.44 -11.39
N LYS A 80 28.49 14.75 -11.44
CA LYS A 80 28.95 15.54 -10.28
C LYS A 80 27.87 15.68 -9.20
N GLN A 81 26.59 15.71 -9.59
CA GLN A 81 25.45 15.76 -8.70
C GLN A 81 25.18 14.40 -8.03
N LEU A 82 25.55 13.30 -8.69
CA LEU A 82 25.52 11.95 -8.11
C LEU A 82 26.52 11.78 -6.94
N LEU A 83 27.65 12.48 -6.99
CA LEU A 83 28.66 12.51 -5.93
C LEU A 83 28.28 13.42 -4.74
N HIS A 84 27.17 14.15 -4.83
CA HIS A 84 26.71 14.98 -3.74
C HIS A 84 26.19 14.11 -2.58
N TRP A 85 26.57 14.43 -1.34
CA TRP A 85 26.21 13.66 -0.14
C TRP A 85 24.70 13.39 -0.01
N LYS A 86 23.87 14.37 -0.39
CA LYS A 86 22.40 14.21 -0.42
C LYS A 86 21.94 13.13 -1.40
N MET A 87 22.58 13.00 -2.55
CA MET A 87 22.23 12.00 -3.56
C MET A 87 22.68 10.60 -3.12
N PHE A 88 23.87 10.50 -2.52
CA PHE A 88 24.33 9.25 -1.92
C PHE A 88 23.38 8.74 -0.83
N LEU A 89 22.93 9.62 0.07
CA LEU A 89 21.93 9.29 1.08
C LEU A 89 20.60 8.87 0.44
N ALA A 90 20.12 9.60 -0.58
CA ALA A 90 18.88 9.26 -1.27
C ALA A 90 18.94 7.87 -1.92
N ILE A 91 20.04 7.52 -2.59
CA ILE A 91 20.27 6.20 -3.19
C ILE A 91 20.30 5.12 -2.12
N THR A 92 21.04 5.35 -1.03
CA THR A 92 21.19 4.38 0.06
C THR A 92 19.84 4.10 0.73
N VAL A 93 19.07 5.15 1.04
CA VAL A 93 17.71 4.99 1.60
C VAL A 93 16.78 4.31 0.61
N GLY A 94 16.87 4.63 -0.68
CA GLY A 94 16.10 3.97 -1.74
C GLY A 94 16.36 2.45 -1.79
N ILE A 95 17.63 2.04 -1.74
CA ILE A 95 18.04 0.63 -1.70
C ILE A 95 17.47 -0.06 -0.45
N LEU A 96 17.60 0.57 0.72
CA LEU A 96 17.08 0.02 1.97
C LEU A 96 15.56 -0.16 1.91
N VAL A 97 14.80 0.84 1.45
CA VAL A 97 13.34 0.76 1.36
C VAL A 97 12.90 -0.30 0.35
N ALA A 98 13.58 -0.44 -0.79
CA ALA A 98 13.29 -1.49 -1.76
C ALA A 98 13.49 -2.90 -1.16
N TRP A 99 14.56 -3.08 -0.40
CA TRP A 99 14.82 -4.33 0.32
C TRP A 99 13.75 -4.63 1.38
N LEU A 100 13.32 -3.61 2.14
CA LEU A 100 12.22 -3.74 3.09
C LEU A 100 10.89 -4.08 2.41
N GLY A 101 10.60 -3.48 1.26
CA GLY A 101 9.43 -3.80 0.46
C GLY A 101 9.41 -5.29 0.08
N GLY A 102 10.53 -5.83 -0.42
CA GLY A 102 10.64 -7.25 -0.75
C GLY A 102 10.38 -8.17 0.46
N ARG A 103 10.92 -7.83 1.64
CA ARG A 103 10.63 -8.58 2.87
C ARG A 103 9.16 -8.44 3.31
N GLY A 104 8.59 -7.25 3.15
CA GLY A 104 7.19 -6.97 3.46
C GLY A 104 6.25 -7.86 2.67
N VAL A 105 6.47 -8.01 1.35
CA VAL A 105 5.67 -8.94 0.51
C VAL A 105 5.73 -10.36 1.08
N SER A 106 6.93 -10.85 1.41
CA SER A 106 7.10 -12.20 1.96
C SER A 106 6.39 -12.39 3.30
N LEU A 107 6.43 -11.39 4.19
CA LEU A 107 5.76 -11.46 5.50
C LEU A 107 4.24 -11.46 5.34
N MET A 108 3.72 -10.66 4.41
CA MET A 108 2.27 -10.60 4.14
C MET A 108 1.72 -11.95 3.65
N SER A 109 2.48 -12.66 2.80
CA SER A 109 2.09 -13.99 2.33
C SER A 109 2.22 -15.07 3.41
N ALA A 110 3.22 -14.95 4.30
CA ALA A 110 3.44 -15.94 5.37
C ALA A 110 2.46 -15.79 6.54
N TYR A 111 2.09 -14.55 6.90
CA TYR A 111 1.26 -14.25 8.08
C TYR A 111 0.12 -13.28 7.75
N PRO A 112 -0.97 -13.74 7.10
CA PRO A 112 -2.11 -12.89 6.72
C PRO A 112 -2.74 -12.15 7.90
N THR A 113 -2.76 -12.76 9.10
CA THR A 113 -3.31 -12.14 10.31
C THR A 113 -2.56 -10.88 10.72
N LEU A 114 -1.24 -10.82 10.50
CA LEU A 114 -0.45 -9.61 10.76
C LEU A 114 -0.81 -8.50 9.76
N VAL A 115 -1.18 -8.84 8.53
CA VAL A 115 -1.62 -7.86 7.52
C VAL A 115 -2.88 -7.14 7.98
N THR A 116 -3.83 -7.83 8.60
CA THR A 116 -5.03 -7.19 9.16
C THR A 116 -4.66 -6.17 10.23
N GLY A 117 -3.76 -6.52 11.15
CA GLY A 117 -3.28 -5.59 12.18
C GLY A 117 -2.56 -4.37 11.60
N LEU A 118 -1.72 -4.59 10.59
CA LEU A 118 -1.02 -3.52 9.86
C LEU A 118 -1.99 -2.61 9.11
N LEU A 119 -3.04 -3.14 8.50
CA LEU A 119 -4.09 -2.37 7.84
C LEU A 119 -4.84 -1.49 8.86
N ILE A 120 -5.23 -2.05 10.01
CA ILE A 120 -5.90 -1.27 11.06
C ILE A 120 -4.97 -0.14 11.54
N GLY A 121 -3.71 -0.44 11.87
CA GLY A 121 -2.76 0.56 12.34
C GLY A 121 -2.46 1.66 11.31
N THR A 122 -2.30 1.31 10.04
CA THR A 122 -2.06 2.30 8.98
C THR A 122 -3.28 3.18 8.71
N ILE A 123 -4.50 2.62 8.79
CA ILE A 123 -5.73 3.41 8.59
C ILE A 123 -5.99 4.32 9.77
N LEU A 124 -5.78 3.87 11.01
CA LEU A 124 -5.85 4.73 12.18
C LEU A 124 -4.81 5.86 12.10
N GLY A 125 -3.57 5.54 11.70
CA GLY A 125 -2.54 6.54 11.47
C GLY A 125 -2.94 7.58 10.42
N VAL A 126 -3.54 7.15 9.31
CA VAL A 126 -4.08 8.06 8.29
C VAL A 126 -5.20 8.93 8.86
N ALA A 127 -6.17 8.34 9.57
CA ALA A 127 -7.34 9.03 10.07
C ALA A 127 -7.01 10.06 11.16
N PHE A 128 -6.03 9.79 12.02
CA PHE A 128 -5.68 10.66 13.15
C PHE A 128 -4.46 11.55 12.91
N LEU A 129 -3.51 11.13 12.06
CA LEU A 129 -2.24 11.84 11.83
C LEU A 129 -2.18 12.51 10.45
N GLY A 130 -3.23 12.41 9.63
CA GLY A 130 -3.29 13.03 8.30
C GLY A 130 -2.34 12.40 7.27
N GLY A 131 -1.93 11.15 7.48
CA GLY A 131 -1.06 10.42 6.57
C GLY A 131 -1.75 9.99 5.26
N VAL A 132 -0.99 9.39 4.35
CA VAL A 132 -1.51 8.77 3.12
C VAL A 132 -1.41 7.24 3.24
N PRO A 133 -2.47 6.48 2.88
CA PRO A 133 -2.44 5.01 2.91
C PRO A 133 -1.51 4.49 1.81
N VAL A 134 -0.29 4.13 2.19
CA VAL A 134 0.70 3.52 1.27
C VAL A 134 0.54 1.99 1.19
N GLY A 135 -0.51 1.45 1.81
CA GLY A 135 -0.74 0.02 1.98
C GLY A 135 0.10 -0.58 3.12
N PRO A 136 -0.13 -1.87 3.44
CA PRO A 136 0.57 -2.55 4.52
C PRO A 136 2.02 -2.92 4.15
N LEU A 137 2.45 -2.71 2.90
CA LEU A 137 3.75 -3.19 2.39
C LEU A 137 4.95 -2.60 3.15
N ILE A 138 4.98 -1.27 3.31
CA ILE A 138 6.08 -0.58 4.01
C ILE A 138 6.08 -0.98 5.49
N ALA A 139 4.90 -0.97 6.10
CA ALA A 139 4.73 -1.34 7.51
C ALA A 139 5.11 -2.81 7.76
N ALA A 140 4.78 -3.72 6.85
CA ALA A 140 5.21 -5.11 6.86
C ALA A 140 6.73 -5.24 6.69
N GLY A 141 7.34 -4.43 5.83
CA GLY A 141 8.80 -4.37 5.67
C GLY A 141 9.50 -4.00 6.97
N ILE A 142 9.05 -2.95 7.64
CA ILE A 142 9.56 -2.52 8.96
C ILE A 142 9.31 -3.60 10.01
N LEU A 143 8.09 -4.12 10.10
CA LEU A 143 7.71 -5.17 11.06
C LEU A 143 8.56 -6.43 10.86
N SER A 144 8.92 -6.77 9.62
CA SER A 144 9.77 -7.92 9.31
C SER A 144 11.19 -7.84 9.87
N LEU A 145 11.66 -6.64 10.22
CA LEU A 145 12.92 -6.44 10.92
C LEU A 145 12.80 -6.74 12.41
N ILE A 146 11.65 -6.43 12.99
CA ILE A 146 11.38 -6.55 14.42
C ILE A 146 11.06 -8.00 14.78
N ILE A 147 10.21 -8.66 13.98
CA ILE A 147 9.78 -10.04 14.22
C ILE A 147 10.85 -11.05 13.79
N GLY A 148 11.80 -10.65 12.93
CA GLY A 148 12.84 -11.54 12.42
C GLY A 148 12.33 -12.58 11.42
N LYS A 149 13.24 -13.28 10.74
CA LYS A 149 12.91 -14.51 10.01
C LYS A 149 12.77 -15.62 11.07
N SER A 150 11.55 -16.00 11.43
CA SER A 150 11.27 -17.38 11.85
C SER A 150 10.73 -18.13 10.65
#